data_AF-A0A6H1P3G2-F1
#
_entry.id   AF-A0A6H1P3G2-F1
#
_cell.length_a   1.000
_cell.length_b   1.000
_cell.length_c   1.000
_cell.angle_alpha   90.00
_cell.angle_beta   90.00
_cell.angle_gamma   90.00
#
_symmetry.space_group_name_H-M   'P 1'
#
loop_
_entity.id
_entity.type
_entity.pdbx_description
1 polymer ?
#
loop_
_entity_poly.entity_id
_entity_poly.type
_entity_poly.pdbx_seq_one_letter_code
_entity_poly.pdbx_strand_id
1 'polypeptide(L)'
;MVKDIRFKFMPYYDDMDAEDYHNFDLWGKLDILIDGVSFFSNYNYPENGGPLRMTKEGFVGQLATFLSELPEVPQRLLDEEIVVVEDDSTSKCLVFSLRENIVSFAICEYESTLPPWQIGIYYDGVGVSHSEKIPQTDKNIIEIIQFNQGLKNGLQNFIQELIEQYPNIIKDESFINIRNTVDSIN
;
A
#
# COMPACT_ATOMS: atom_id res chain seq x y z
N MET A 1 11.60 14.61 -7.55
CA MET A 1 11.65 13.14 -7.54
C MET A 1 12.07 12.68 -6.15
N VAL A 2 11.39 11.64 -5.64
CA VAL A 2 11.63 11.04 -4.33
C VAL A 2 13.01 10.37 -4.28
N LYS A 3 13.69 10.42 -3.13
CA LYS A 3 14.99 9.76 -2.92
C LYS A 3 14.91 8.55 -1.99
N ASP A 4 14.07 8.62 -0.97
CA ASP A 4 13.80 7.55 -0.01
C ASP A 4 12.29 7.33 0.12
N ILE A 5 11.86 6.07 0.13
CA ILE A 5 10.48 5.65 0.39
C ILE A 5 10.46 4.58 1.47
N ARG A 6 9.52 4.64 2.41
CA ARG A 6 9.30 3.58 3.40
C ARG A 6 7.82 3.35 3.60
N PHE A 7 7.43 2.09 3.55
CA PHE A 7 6.06 1.66 3.85
C PHE A 7 5.97 1.38 5.34
N LYS A 8 5.06 2.05 6.03
CA LYS A 8 4.85 1.92 7.48
C LYS A 8 3.45 1.43 7.75
N PHE A 9 3.36 0.21 8.26
CA PHE A 9 2.12 -0.43 8.66
C PHE A 9 1.83 -0.09 10.13
N MET A 10 0.59 0.22 10.45
CA MET A 10 0.14 0.67 11.77
C MET A 10 -1.15 -0.07 12.14
N PRO A 11 -1.04 -1.31 12.64
CA PRO A 11 -2.17 -2.14 13.07
C PRO A 11 -2.96 -1.52 14.24
N TYR A 12 -4.27 -1.78 14.27
CA TYR A 12 -5.14 -1.48 15.40
C TYR A 12 -5.29 -2.72 16.29
N TYR A 13 -4.33 -2.92 17.20
CA TYR A 13 -4.32 -4.11 18.06
C TYR A 13 -5.42 -4.14 19.12
N ASP A 14 -5.99 -3.00 19.49
CA ASP A 14 -6.96 -2.87 20.58
C ASP A 14 -8.33 -3.51 20.25
N ASP A 15 -8.57 -3.88 18.99
CA ASP A 15 -9.85 -4.41 18.49
C ASP A 15 -9.79 -5.91 18.10
N MET A 16 -8.70 -6.64 18.42
CA MET A 16 -8.52 -8.04 17.99
C MET A 16 -8.76 -9.07 19.09
N ASP A 17 -9.55 -10.10 18.78
CA ASP A 17 -9.64 -11.33 19.57
C ASP A 17 -8.59 -12.35 19.09
N ALA A 18 -8.27 -13.33 19.95
CA ALA A 18 -7.23 -14.33 19.68
C ALA A 18 -7.51 -15.27 18.48
N GLU A 19 -8.66 -15.18 17.81
CA GLU A 19 -8.96 -15.95 16.60
C GLU A 19 -8.60 -15.17 15.31
N ASP A 20 -8.49 -13.84 15.37
CA ASP A 20 -8.31 -12.98 14.19
C ASP A 20 -6.90 -13.08 13.58
N TYR A 21 -5.91 -13.52 14.35
CA TYR A 21 -4.53 -13.66 13.86
C TYR A 21 -4.34 -14.82 12.86
N HIS A 22 -5.18 -15.86 12.92
CA HIS A 22 -5.09 -16.99 11.98
C HIS A 22 -5.57 -16.61 10.58
N ASN A 23 -6.47 -15.63 10.48
CA ASN A 23 -7.05 -15.18 9.22
C ASN A 23 -6.39 -13.90 8.68
N PHE A 24 -5.36 -13.39 9.36
CA PHE A 24 -4.76 -12.09 9.05
C PHE A 24 -5.78 -10.94 9.01
N ASP A 25 -6.92 -11.06 9.69
CA ASP A 25 -7.99 -10.03 9.67
C ASP A 25 -7.59 -8.84 10.55
N LEU A 26 -6.61 -8.09 10.04
CA LEU A 26 -5.92 -7.05 10.76
C LEU A 26 -6.23 -5.71 10.12
N TRP A 27 -7.05 -4.91 10.80
CA TRP A 27 -7.27 -3.53 10.41
C TRP A 27 -6.14 -2.64 10.88
N GLY A 28 -5.87 -1.60 10.10
CA GLY A 28 -4.86 -0.60 10.47
C GLY A 28 -4.74 0.53 9.47
N LYS A 29 -3.56 1.14 9.44
CA LYS A 29 -3.18 2.16 8.45
C LYS A 29 -1.90 1.73 7.74
N LEU A 30 -1.83 2.03 6.45
CA LEU A 30 -0.60 2.09 5.69
C LEU A 30 -0.22 3.56 5.48
N ASP A 31 0.94 3.97 6.00
CA ASP A 31 1.58 5.23 5.64
C ASP A 31 2.75 4.97 4.68
N ILE A 32 3.04 5.94 3.83
CA ILE A 32 4.16 5.92 2.89
C ILE A 32 5.02 7.14 3.22
N LEU A 33 6.18 6.92 3.81
CA LEU A 33 7.11 7.99 4.17
C LEU A 33 8.02 8.31 2.98
N ILE A 34 7.91 9.52 2.48
CA ILE A 34 8.67 10.08 1.37
C ILE A 34 9.70 11.06 1.92
N ASP A 35 10.98 10.69 1.82
CA ASP A 35 12.10 11.43 2.43
C ASP A 35 11.84 11.73 3.93
N GLY A 36 11.21 10.78 4.63
CA GLY A 36 10.86 10.88 6.06
C GLY A 36 9.57 11.66 6.36
N VAL A 37 8.84 12.14 5.34
CA VAL A 37 7.57 12.86 5.50
C VAL A 37 6.42 12.00 5.01
N SER A 38 5.32 11.92 5.75
CA SER A 38 4.14 11.16 5.32
C SER A 38 3.62 11.68 3.96
N PHE A 39 3.37 10.75 3.04
CA PHE A 39 2.69 11.00 1.78
C PHE A 39 1.32 11.65 1.98
N PHE A 40 0.67 11.36 3.12
CA PHE A 40 -0.66 11.85 3.46
C PHE A 40 -0.65 13.18 4.22
N SER A 41 0.51 13.82 4.41
CA SER A 41 0.63 15.04 5.23
C SER A 41 -0.26 16.19 4.75
N ASN A 42 -0.51 16.24 3.44
CA ASN A 42 -1.33 17.27 2.79
C ASN A 42 -2.81 16.89 2.67
N TYR A 43 -3.19 15.69 3.14
CA TYR A 43 -4.56 15.21 3.01
C TYR A 43 -5.53 16.06 3.84
N ASN A 44 -6.45 16.76 3.18
CA ASN A 44 -7.46 17.60 3.83
C ASN A 44 -8.84 17.48 3.16
N TYR A 45 -9.04 16.44 2.37
CA TYR A 45 -10.24 16.24 1.58
C TYR A 45 -11.31 15.53 2.41
N PRO A 46 -12.60 15.84 2.18
CA PRO A 46 -13.69 15.17 2.87
C PRO A 46 -13.77 13.71 2.43
N GLU A 47 -13.73 12.79 3.41
CA GLU A 47 -14.02 11.37 3.19
C GLU A 47 -15.53 11.15 3.25
N ASN A 48 -16.12 10.69 2.14
CA ASN A 48 -17.45 10.12 2.15
C ASN A 48 -17.32 8.72 2.74
N GLY A 49 -18.02 8.46 3.84
CA GLY A 49 -17.77 7.30 4.72
C GLY A 49 -17.64 5.94 4.02
N GLY A 50 -16.91 5.05 4.67
CA GLY A 50 -16.57 3.70 4.21
C GLY A 50 -15.47 3.14 5.12
N PRO A 51 -15.22 1.82 5.09
CA PRO A 51 -14.21 1.20 5.94
C PRO A 51 -12.78 1.53 5.47
N LEU A 52 -12.55 1.67 4.15
CA LEU A 52 -11.33 2.31 3.63
C LEU A 52 -11.50 3.83 3.60
N ARG A 53 -10.53 4.54 4.17
CA ARG A 53 -10.49 6.01 4.19
C ARG A 53 -9.06 6.50 4.22
N MET A 54 -8.78 7.62 3.57
CA MET A 54 -7.52 8.32 3.78
C MET A 54 -7.62 9.22 5.00
N THR A 55 -6.54 9.30 5.75
CA THR A 55 -6.36 10.23 6.86
C THR A 55 -5.00 10.90 6.70
N LYS A 56 -4.73 11.97 7.44
CA LYS A 56 -3.38 12.59 7.47
C LYS A 56 -2.28 11.66 7.96
N GLU A 57 -2.66 10.53 8.56
CA GLU A 57 -1.76 9.56 9.16
C GLU A 57 -1.59 8.31 8.30
N GLY A 58 -2.31 8.19 7.17
CA GLY A 58 -2.22 7.01 6.31
C GLY A 58 -3.54 6.61 5.67
N PHE A 59 -3.44 5.59 4.83
CA PHE A 59 -4.55 4.90 4.20
C PHE A 59 -5.06 3.78 5.11
N VAL A 60 -6.27 3.94 5.63
CA VAL A 60 -6.92 2.97 6.51
C VAL A 60 -7.42 1.80 5.69
N GLY A 61 -7.13 0.56 6.11
CA GLY A 61 -7.65 -0.63 5.47
C GLY A 61 -7.25 -1.95 6.14
N GLN A 62 -7.62 -3.05 5.48
CA GLN A 62 -7.17 -4.39 5.86
C GLN A 62 -5.69 -4.54 5.52
N LEU A 63 -4.85 -4.66 6.55
CA LEU A 63 -3.43 -4.90 6.38
C LEU A 63 -3.14 -6.28 5.80
N ALA A 64 -4.07 -7.24 5.93
CA ALA A 64 -4.03 -8.54 5.25
C ALA A 64 -3.85 -8.37 3.73
N THR A 65 -4.70 -7.56 3.12
CA THR A 65 -4.67 -7.26 1.68
C THR A 65 -3.33 -6.66 1.29
N PHE A 66 -2.82 -5.72 2.09
CA PHE A 66 -1.52 -5.12 1.80
C PHE A 66 -0.38 -6.14 1.95
N LEU A 67 -0.45 -7.04 2.93
CA LEU A 67 0.54 -8.10 3.13
C LEU A 67 0.52 -9.15 2.01
N SER A 68 -0.63 -9.45 1.43
CA SER A 68 -0.73 -10.42 0.32
C SER A 68 -0.34 -9.81 -1.03
N GLU A 69 -0.77 -8.57 -1.30
CA GLU A 69 -0.66 -7.97 -2.63
C GLU A 69 0.61 -7.15 -2.83
N LEU A 70 1.05 -6.35 -1.85
CA LEU A 70 2.21 -5.48 -2.02
C LEU A 70 3.51 -6.23 -2.35
N PRO A 71 3.80 -7.42 -1.78
CA PRO A 71 5.03 -8.13 -2.11
C PRO A 71 5.16 -8.50 -3.60
N GLU A 72 4.04 -8.64 -4.30
CA GLU A 72 3.99 -9.02 -5.72
C GLU A 72 4.14 -7.81 -6.65
N VAL A 73 3.91 -6.58 -6.15
CA VAL A 73 3.92 -5.34 -6.95
C VAL A 73 5.23 -5.16 -7.75
N PRO A 74 6.44 -5.34 -7.19
CA PRO A 74 7.68 -5.19 -7.95
C PRO A 74 7.76 -6.06 -9.20
N GLN A 75 7.40 -7.34 -9.08
CA GLN A 75 7.43 -8.27 -10.21
C GLN A 75 6.31 -7.94 -11.20
N ARG A 76 5.10 -7.69 -10.71
CA ARG A 76 3.96 -7.32 -11.55
C ARG A 76 4.20 -6.04 -12.35
N LEU A 77 4.90 -5.05 -11.80
CA LEU A 77 5.26 -3.83 -12.53
C LEU A 77 6.22 -4.07 -13.71
N LEU A 78 6.96 -5.18 -13.72
CA LEU A 78 7.80 -5.57 -14.86
C LEU A 78 6.97 -6.22 -15.98
N ASP A 79 5.87 -6.87 -15.62
CA ASP A 79 4.99 -7.61 -16.52
C ASP A 79 3.79 -6.77 -17.00
N GLU A 80 3.36 -5.80 -16.19
CA GLU A 80 2.17 -4.95 -16.34
C GLU A 80 2.56 -3.46 -16.24
N GLU A 81 1.99 -2.59 -17.08
CA GLU A 81 2.25 -1.13 -17.01
C GLU A 81 1.67 -0.51 -15.73
N ILE A 82 0.54 -1.04 -15.25
CA ILE A 82 -0.22 -0.55 -14.10
C ILE A 82 -0.57 -1.72 -13.21
N VAL A 83 -0.27 -1.59 -11.92
CA VAL A 83 -0.63 -2.56 -10.87
C VAL A 83 -1.57 -1.89 -9.88
N VAL A 84 -2.67 -2.57 -9.58
CA VAL A 84 -3.67 -2.12 -8.60
C VAL A 84 -3.63 -3.06 -7.41
N VAL A 85 -3.58 -2.47 -6.21
CA VAL A 85 -3.74 -3.16 -4.93
C VAL A 85 -5.06 -2.69 -4.32
N GLU A 86 -6.04 -3.58 -4.31
CA GLU A 86 -7.41 -3.31 -3.89
C GLU A 86 -7.97 -4.43 -3.01
N ASP A 87 -8.99 -4.09 -2.22
CA ASP A 87 -9.84 -5.03 -1.50
C ASP A 87 -11.20 -5.08 -2.22
N ASP A 88 -11.72 -6.29 -2.45
CA ASP A 88 -12.98 -6.61 -3.14
C ASP A 88 -14.20 -5.81 -2.64
N SER A 89 -14.11 -5.24 -1.44
CA SER A 89 -15.21 -4.54 -0.77
C SER A 89 -15.23 -3.01 -0.97
N THR A 90 -14.39 -2.44 -1.84
CA THR A 90 -13.95 -1.04 -1.64
C THR A 90 -13.95 -0.16 -2.89
N SER A 91 -14.03 1.16 -2.69
CA SER A 91 -14.02 2.19 -3.75
C SER A 91 -12.67 2.91 -3.89
N LYS A 92 -11.64 2.46 -3.18
CA LYS A 92 -10.30 3.08 -3.14
C LYS A 92 -9.22 2.01 -3.23
N CYS A 93 -8.18 2.26 -4.01
CA CYS A 93 -7.05 1.34 -4.18
C CYS A 93 -5.71 2.08 -4.21
N LEU A 94 -4.62 1.37 -3.90
CA LEU A 94 -3.28 1.86 -4.26
C LEU A 94 -3.02 1.49 -5.71
N VAL A 95 -2.52 2.44 -6.48
CA VAL A 95 -2.18 2.23 -7.89
C VAL A 95 -0.72 2.55 -8.09
N PHE A 96 -0.03 1.67 -8.79
CA PHE A 96 1.37 1.81 -9.18
C PHE A 96 1.48 1.74 -10.70
N SER A 97 2.42 2.48 -11.29
CA SER A 97 2.81 2.28 -12.68
C SER A 97 4.32 2.36 -12.86
N LEU A 98 4.84 1.65 -13.86
CA LEU A 98 6.27 1.65 -14.19
C LEU A 98 6.49 2.19 -15.60
N ARG A 99 7.35 3.20 -15.73
CA ARG A 99 7.82 3.70 -17.02
C ARG A 99 9.28 4.08 -16.96
N GLU A 100 10.09 3.56 -17.88
CA GLU A 100 11.51 3.94 -18.04
C GLU A 100 12.31 3.85 -16.71
N ASN A 101 11.97 2.88 -15.85
CA ASN A 101 12.48 2.63 -14.48
C ASN A 101 11.92 3.53 -13.37
N ILE A 102 11.00 4.44 -13.67
CA ILE A 102 10.32 5.26 -12.68
C ILE A 102 8.98 4.62 -12.30
N VAL A 103 8.84 4.31 -11.02
CA VAL A 103 7.58 3.93 -10.39
C VAL A 103 6.82 5.19 -10.00
N SER A 104 5.58 5.30 -10.45
CA SER A 104 4.62 6.30 -9.96
C SER A 104 3.60 5.63 -9.07
N PHE A 105 3.16 6.27 -7.99
CA PHE A 105 2.15 5.70 -7.09
C PHE A 105 1.10 6.72 -6.66
N ALA A 106 -0.12 6.30 -6.41
CA ALA A 106 -1.21 7.14 -5.93
C ALA A 106 -2.26 6.32 -5.18
N ILE A 107 -3.13 6.99 -4.45
CA ILE A 107 -4.42 6.40 -4.05
C ILE A 107 -5.45 6.80 -5.09
N CYS A 108 -6.15 5.84 -5.68
CA CYS A 108 -7.22 6.09 -6.63
C CYS A 108 -8.57 5.77 -5.98
N GLU A 109 -9.48 6.72 -5.98
CA GLU A 109 -10.90 6.47 -5.80
C GLU A 109 -11.52 6.22 -7.18
N TYR A 110 -12.23 5.09 -7.33
CA TYR A 110 -12.84 4.69 -8.59
C TYR A 110 -14.30 4.30 -8.40
N GLU A 111 -15.12 4.56 -9.41
CA GLU A 111 -16.50 4.10 -9.46
C GLU A 111 -16.52 2.65 -9.97
N SER A 112 -17.26 1.77 -9.31
CA SER A 112 -17.31 0.31 -9.59
C SER A 112 -17.69 -0.11 -11.02
N THR A 113 -18.01 0.84 -11.89
CA THR A 113 -18.39 0.61 -13.29
C THR A 113 -17.26 0.89 -14.28
N LEU A 114 -16.17 1.53 -13.86
CA LEU A 114 -15.01 1.83 -14.69
C LEU A 114 -13.72 1.41 -14.00
N PRO A 115 -12.78 0.77 -14.71
CA PRO A 115 -11.51 0.43 -14.12
C PRO A 115 -10.71 1.67 -13.68
N PRO A 116 -9.96 1.61 -12.57
CA PRO A 116 -9.22 2.74 -12.00
C PRO A 116 -8.13 3.33 -12.92
N TRP A 117 -7.82 2.68 -14.05
CA TRP A 117 -6.87 3.16 -15.07
C TRP A 117 -7.52 3.90 -16.25
N GLN A 118 -8.85 4.07 -16.28
CA GLN A 118 -9.54 4.79 -17.37
C GLN A 118 -9.83 6.24 -17.00
N ILE A 119 -10.48 6.47 -15.87
CA ILE A 119 -10.74 7.80 -15.28
C ILE A 119 -10.82 7.59 -13.77
N GLY A 120 -9.93 8.24 -13.02
CA GLY A 120 -9.84 8.10 -11.57
C GLY A 120 -9.79 9.43 -10.85
N ILE A 121 -10.22 9.43 -9.59
CA ILE A 121 -9.96 10.51 -8.64
C ILE A 121 -8.71 10.11 -7.86
N TYR A 122 -7.58 10.77 -8.13
CA TYR A 122 -6.29 10.39 -7.56
C TYR A 122 -5.87 11.34 -6.45
N TYR A 123 -5.33 10.79 -5.38
CA TYR A 123 -4.48 11.49 -4.43
C TYR A 123 -3.01 11.14 -4.68
N ASP A 124 -2.20 12.16 -4.98
CA ASP A 124 -0.79 12.04 -5.40
C ASP A 124 0.21 12.55 -4.34
N GLY A 125 -0.26 12.77 -3.11
CA GLY A 125 0.53 13.32 -1.99
C GLY A 125 0.63 14.85 -1.97
N VAL A 126 0.21 15.52 -3.04
CA VAL A 126 0.07 16.98 -3.11
C VAL A 126 -1.40 17.37 -2.99
N GLY A 127 -2.28 16.69 -3.73
CA GLY A 127 -3.70 16.97 -3.71
C GLY A 127 -4.53 15.91 -4.42
N VAL A 128 -5.84 16.17 -4.51
CA VAL A 128 -6.80 15.34 -5.22
C VAL A 128 -7.08 15.93 -6.60
N SER A 129 -7.04 15.10 -7.64
CA SER A 129 -7.34 15.50 -9.02
C SER A 129 -8.07 14.41 -9.79
N HIS A 130 -8.88 14.82 -10.77
CA HIS A 130 -9.45 13.92 -11.77
C HIS A 130 -8.45 13.79 -12.92
N SER A 131 -8.14 12.55 -13.33
CA SER A 131 -7.19 12.31 -14.41
C SER A 131 -7.50 11.00 -15.14
N GLU A 132 -7.09 10.92 -16.41
CA GLU A 132 -7.11 9.69 -17.22
C GLU A 132 -5.86 8.82 -17.01
N LYS A 133 -4.85 9.37 -16.31
CA LYS A 133 -3.57 8.71 -16.00
C LYS A 133 -3.18 9.01 -14.57
N ILE A 134 -2.41 8.11 -13.96
CA ILE A 134 -1.83 8.36 -12.63
C ILE A 134 -1.03 9.68 -12.68
N PRO A 135 -1.40 10.70 -11.87
CA PRO A 135 -0.66 11.95 -11.82
C PRO A 135 0.79 11.72 -11.40
N GLN A 136 1.71 12.51 -11.95
CA GLN A 136 3.13 12.44 -11.60
C GLN A 136 3.59 13.77 -11.04
N THR A 137 4.11 13.74 -9.83
CA THR A 137 4.66 14.88 -9.10
C THR A 137 5.99 14.47 -8.45
N ASP A 138 6.74 15.45 -7.96
CA ASP A 138 7.98 15.17 -7.22
C ASP A 138 7.78 14.40 -5.91
N LYS A 139 6.52 14.16 -5.49
CA LYS A 139 6.13 13.46 -4.26
C LYS A 139 5.73 12.01 -4.45
N ASN A 140 5.48 11.59 -5.70
CA ASN A 140 4.91 10.27 -5.95
C ASN A 140 5.58 9.50 -7.09
N ILE A 141 6.78 9.94 -7.48
CA ILE A 141 7.63 9.24 -8.45
C ILE A 141 8.98 8.90 -7.84
N ILE A 142 9.43 7.68 -8.07
CA ILE A 142 10.67 7.14 -7.53
C ILE A 142 11.28 6.12 -8.50
N GLU A 143 12.59 6.00 -8.52
CA GLU A 143 13.29 4.93 -9.23
C GLU A 143 12.92 3.54 -8.66
N ILE A 144 12.74 2.54 -9.53
CA ILE A 144 12.26 1.19 -9.16
C ILE A 144 13.17 0.50 -8.13
N ILE A 145 14.48 0.72 -8.19
CA ILE A 145 15.42 0.11 -7.22
C ILE A 145 15.13 0.63 -5.81
N GLN A 146 14.92 1.93 -5.65
CA GLN A 146 14.61 2.57 -4.37
C GLN A 146 13.19 2.20 -3.91
N PHE A 147 12.24 2.08 -4.84
CA PHE A 147 10.90 1.57 -4.55
C PHE A 147 10.96 0.16 -3.94
N ASN A 148 11.62 -0.78 -4.63
CA ASN A 148 11.73 -2.17 -4.22
C ASN A 148 12.39 -2.29 -2.84
N GLN A 149 13.48 -1.55 -2.61
CA GLN A 149 14.17 -1.52 -1.32
C GLN A 149 13.27 -0.96 -0.20
N GLY A 150 12.59 0.17 -0.46
CA GLY A 150 11.72 0.82 0.52
C GLY A 150 10.50 -0.02 0.88
N LEU A 151 9.92 -0.69 -0.11
CA LEU A 151 8.81 -1.60 0.05
C LEU A 151 9.21 -2.86 0.84
N LYS A 152 10.29 -3.52 0.41
CA LYS A 152 10.84 -4.70 1.09
C LYS A 152 11.13 -4.42 2.56
N ASN A 153 11.85 -3.33 2.85
CA ASN A 153 12.19 -2.97 4.22
C ASN A 153 10.94 -2.69 5.07
N GLY A 154 9.94 -2.01 4.50
CA GLY A 154 8.66 -1.75 5.18
C GLY A 154 7.92 -3.03 5.53
N LEU A 155 7.80 -3.95 4.58
CA LEU A 155 7.16 -5.25 4.76
C LEU A 155 7.92 -6.13 5.76
N GLN A 156 9.26 -6.18 5.68
CA GLN A 156 10.09 -6.94 6.62
C GLN A 156 9.97 -6.43 8.06
N ASN A 157 9.94 -5.11 8.26
CA ASN A 157 9.73 -4.51 9.57
C ASN A 157 8.37 -4.92 10.15
N PHE A 158 7.32 -4.88 9.33
CA PHE A 158 5.98 -5.25 9.77
C PHE A 158 5.83 -6.75 10.03
N ILE A 159 6.42 -7.60 9.19
CA ILE A 159 6.50 -9.05 9.44
C ILE A 159 7.19 -9.34 10.77
N GLN A 160 8.28 -8.64 11.08
CA GLN A 160 8.98 -8.81 12.35
C GLN A 160 8.11 -8.38 13.55
N GLU A 161 7.40 -7.25 13.45
CA GLU A 161 6.44 -6.81 14.46
C GLU A 161 5.33 -7.86 14.69
N LEU A 162 4.79 -8.45 13.63
CA LEU A 162 3.80 -9.52 13.73
C LEU A 162 4.35 -10.79 14.40
N ILE A 163 5.61 -11.15 14.16
CA ILE A 163 6.25 -12.29 14.82
C ILE A 163 6.45 -12.01 16.31
N GLU A 164 6.83 -10.78 16.68
CA GLU A 164 7.01 -10.37 18.07
C GLU A 164 5.68 -10.38 18.83
N GLN A 165 4.63 -9.86 18.20
CA GLN A 165 3.29 -9.80 18.78
C GLN A 165 2.60 -11.17 18.81
N TYR A 166 2.77 -11.98 17.76
CA TYR A 166 2.13 -13.29 17.59
C TYR A 166 3.15 -14.38 17.22
N PRO A 167 3.98 -14.87 18.16
CA PRO A 167 5.07 -15.79 17.83
C PRO A 167 4.67 -17.11 17.17
N ASN A 168 3.41 -17.54 17.29
CA ASN A 168 2.91 -18.75 16.64
C ASN A 168 2.60 -18.57 15.15
N ILE A 169 2.51 -17.34 14.65
CA ILE A 169 2.19 -17.03 13.25
C ILE A 169 3.21 -17.62 12.26
N ILE A 170 4.45 -17.84 12.72
CA ILE A 170 5.52 -18.47 11.93
C ILE A 170 5.24 -19.93 11.54
N LYS A 171 4.23 -20.55 12.15
CA LYS A 171 3.80 -21.93 11.84
C LYS A 171 2.73 -21.96 10.75
N ASP A 172 2.15 -20.82 10.41
CA ASP A 172 1.10 -20.71 9.40
C ASP A 172 1.70 -20.74 7.99
N GLU A 173 1.16 -21.58 7.12
CA GLU A 173 1.67 -21.76 5.76
C GLU A 173 1.47 -20.50 4.91
N SER A 174 0.34 -19.79 5.07
CA SER A 174 0.07 -18.55 4.34
C SER A 174 1.06 -17.46 4.73
N PHE A 175 1.40 -17.36 6.02
CA PHE A 175 2.42 -16.44 6.52
C PHE A 175 3.81 -16.74 5.96
N ILE A 176 4.18 -18.03 5.95
CA ILE A 176 5.47 -18.47 5.42
C ILE A 176 5.59 -18.07 3.95
N ASN A 177 4.52 -18.24 3.16
CA ASN A 177 4.49 -17.86 1.76
C ASN A 177 4.67 -16.34 1.59
N ILE A 178 3.91 -15.53 2.32
CA ILE A 178 4.04 -14.06 2.30
C ILE A 178 5.48 -13.64 2.61
N ARG A 179 6.06 -14.18 3.70
CA ARG A 179 7.44 -13.85 4.09
C ARG A 179 8.44 -14.22 2.99
N ASN A 180 8.31 -15.39 2.39
CA ASN A 180 9.19 -15.82 1.31
C ASN A 180 9.06 -14.92 0.07
N THR A 181 7.85 -14.48 -0.27
CA THR A 181 7.64 -13.51 -1.35
C THR A 181 8.35 -12.19 -1.03
N VAL A 182 8.18 -11.65 0.18
CA VAL A 182 8.85 -10.41 0.62
C VAL A 182 10.36 -10.52 0.53
N ASP A 183 10.94 -11.64 0.95
CA ASP A 183 12.39 -11.87 0.88
C ASP A 183 12.91 -11.95 -0.56
N SER A 184 12.05 -12.28 -1.52
CA SER A 184 12.40 -12.39 -2.94
C SER A 184 12.36 -11.07 -3.72
N ILE A 185 11.82 -9.99 -3.14
CA ILE A 185 11.85 -8.64 -3.72
C ILE A 185 13.30 -8.21 -3.95
N ASN A 186 13.64 -7.84 -5.19
CA ASN A 186 14.98 -7.44 -5.65
C ASN A 186 15.12 -5.94 -5.88
#